data_AF-A0AAF0IHH4-F1
#
_entry.id   AF-A0AAF0IHH4-F1
#
_cell.length_a   1.000
_cell.length_b   1.000
_cell.length_c   1.000
_cell.angle_alpha   90.00
_cell.angle_beta   90.00
_cell.angle_gamma   90.00
#
_symmetry.space_group_name_H-M   'P 1'
#
loop_
_entity.id
_entity.type
_entity.pdbx_description
1 polymer ?
#
loop_
_entity_poly.entity_id
_entity_poly.type
_entity_poly.pdbx_seq_one_letter_code
_entity_poly.pdbx_strand_id
1 'polypeptide(L)'
;MLNAGSLSCWMKFRIWLGERLYGESSSRQVYYVVPRKVLKVRCHRTELEAMEYAGQHTTIPIPTVYKAYGKGDYRDLLLERAPGQDLEMSWRSLTAAQKADIVRELAGYVSQLRQLHPPREGVVGSVSLGSGYDHRLGSRRFGPFSIAEFHKYVRRDVDLESWKARDETVAQVHSRSDSYATKFTHADLSPSNIMIKNGKISAIIDWEFAGWFPEYWEYTKIYYGFRDWRKDFYSEIEHFFTVYSEELDAEQAIWAVTGPFDYEPVATVVTALQQRRDIDAKAKG
;
A
#
# COMPACT_ATOMS: atom_id res chain seq x y z
N MET A 1 -22.40 -1.78 7.77
CA MET A 1 -23.45 -1.37 6.80
C MET A 1 -23.21 0.09 6.47
N LEU A 2 -23.36 0.51 5.20
CA LEU A 2 -23.53 1.92 4.85
C LEU A 2 -24.51 2.54 5.84
N ASN A 3 -24.22 3.69 6.44
CA ASN A 3 -25.21 4.34 7.28
C ASN A 3 -26.30 4.90 6.34
N ALA A 4 -27.28 4.03 6.05
CA ALA A 4 -28.24 4.15 4.96
C ALA A 4 -29.15 5.40 5.09
N GLY A 5 -29.09 6.11 6.22
CA GLY A 5 -29.74 7.39 6.43
C GLY A 5 -29.06 8.59 5.74
N SER A 6 -27.82 8.47 5.27
CA SER A 6 -27.06 9.61 4.71
C SER A 6 -27.09 9.75 3.18
N LEU A 7 -27.39 8.66 2.44
CA LEU A 7 -27.45 8.67 0.98
C LEU A 7 -28.88 8.94 0.50
N SER A 8 -29.04 9.87 -0.43
CA SER A 8 -30.35 10.16 -1.04
C SER A 8 -30.92 8.93 -1.76
N CYS A 9 -32.26 8.85 -1.87
CA CYS A 9 -32.92 7.77 -2.63
C CYS A 9 -32.39 7.68 -4.07
N TRP A 10 -32.07 8.83 -4.67
CA TRP A 10 -31.45 8.89 -5.99
C TRP A 10 -30.07 8.24 -6.04
N MET A 11 -29.22 8.46 -5.03
CA MET A 11 -27.92 7.80 -4.97
C MET A 11 -28.04 6.29 -4.80
N LYS A 12 -28.98 5.83 -3.95
CA LYS A 12 -29.27 4.40 -3.76
C LYS A 12 -29.71 3.73 -5.07
N PHE A 13 -30.60 4.37 -5.82
CA PHE A 13 -31.01 3.89 -7.14
C PHE A 13 -29.83 3.78 -8.12
N ARG A 14 -28.93 4.78 -8.13
CA ARG A 14 -27.74 4.77 -9.00
C ARG A 14 -26.72 3.70 -8.63
N ILE A 15 -26.61 3.36 -7.33
CA ILE A 15 -25.80 2.23 -6.86
C ILE A 15 -26.42 0.91 -7.34
N TRP A 16 -27.71 0.70 -7.04
CA TRP A 16 -28.44 -0.51 -7.47
C TRP A 16 -28.36 -0.74 -8.99
N LEU A 17 -28.51 0.32 -9.78
CA LEU A 17 -28.41 0.23 -11.23
C LEU A 17 -26.96 -0.03 -11.67
N GLY A 18 -25.98 0.53 -10.95
CA GLY A 18 -24.56 0.25 -11.18
C GLY A 18 -24.20 -1.21 -10.93
N GLU A 19 -24.68 -1.80 -9.84
CA GLU A 19 -24.49 -3.22 -9.52
C GLU A 19 -25.10 -4.12 -10.60
N ARG A 20 -26.28 -3.77 -11.12
CA ARG A 20 -26.90 -4.52 -12.22
C ARG A 20 -26.17 -4.41 -13.55
N LEU A 21 -25.57 -3.26 -13.85
CA LEU A 21 -24.92 -3.02 -15.15
C LEU A 21 -23.44 -3.38 -15.16
N TYR A 22 -22.76 -3.28 -14.01
CA TYR A 22 -21.31 -3.42 -13.91
C TYR A 22 -20.88 -4.58 -12.99
N GLY A 23 -21.83 -5.26 -12.35
CA GLY A 23 -21.55 -6.29 -11.33
C GLY A 23 -21.27 -5.69 -9.96
N GLU A 24 -20.92 -6.53 -9.00
CA GLU A 24 -20.47 -6.09 -7.67
C GLU A 24 -18.96 -5.90 -7.63
N SER A 25 -18.49 -5.01 -6.75
CA SER A 25 -17.05 -4.93 -6.46
C SER A 25 -16.62 -6.10 -5.58
N SER A 26 -15.38 -6.54 -5.73
CA SER A 26 -14.73 -7.46 -4.78
C SER A 26 -14.53 -6.83 -3.40
N SER A 27 -14.51 -5.50 -3.30
CA SER A 27 -14.39 -4.77 -2.03
C SER A 27 -15.75 -4.40 -1.45
N ARG A 28 -15.92 -4.67 -0.15
CA ARG A 28 -17.11 -4.26 0.62
C ARG A 28 -17.19 -2.74 0.86
N GLN A 29 -16.19 -1.99 0.44
CA GLN A 29 -16.14 -0.53 0.54
C GLN A 29 -16.42 0.16 -0.80
N VAL A 30 -16.58 -0.58 -1.90
CA VAL A 30 -16.65 0.00 -3.24
C VAL A 30 -17.98 -0.34 -3.91
N TYR A 31 -18.70 0.67 -4.37
CA TYR A 31 -19.98 0.52 -5.07
C TYR A 31 -19.91 1.18 -6.44
N TYR A 32 -20.33 0.51 -7.50
CA TYR A 32 -20.43 1.14 -8.81
C TYR A 32 -21.67 2.04 -8.89
N VAL A 33 -21.51 3.24 -9.45
CA VAL A 33 -22.55 4.26 -9.51
C VAL A 33 -22.72 4.74 -10.96
N VAL A 34 -23.93 4.64 -11.52
CA VAL A 34 -24.17 5.10 -12.91
C VAL A 34 -24.30 6.62 -13.01
N PRO A 35 -23.91 7.27 -14.11
CA PRO A 35 -23.02 6.73 -15.14
C PRO A 35 -21.55 6.84 -14.69
N ARG A 36 -20.80 5.74 -14.88
CA ARG A 36 -19.33 5.67 -14.80
C ARG A 36 -18.67 6.34 -13.58
N LYS A 37 -19.23 6.12 -12.39
CA LYS A 37 -18.66 6.56 -11.11
C LYS A 37 -18.49 5.38 -10.17
N VAL A 38 -17.71 5.60 -9.12
CA VAL A 38 -17.51 4.67 -8.00
C VAL A 38 -17.77 5.43 -6.72
N LEU A 39 -18.48 4.83 -5.76
CA LEU A 39 -18.56 5.32 -4.39
C LEU A 39 -17.68 4.42 -3.53
N LYS A 40 -16.54 4.94 -3.04
CA LYS A 40 -15.71 4.28 -2.03
C LYS A 40 -16.11 4.81 -0.65
N VAL A 41 -16.39 3.95 0.31
CA VAL A 41 -16.91 4.35 1.62
C VAL A 41 -15.96 4.00 2.76
N ARG A 42 -16.03 4.80 3.83
CA ARG A 42 -15.16 4.69 5.00
C ARG A 42 -13.67 4.81 4.64
N CYS A 43 -13.34 5.64 3.66
CA CYS A 43 -11.98 6.05 3.36
C CYS A 43 -11.41 6.86 4.52
N HIS A 44 -10.13 6.70 4.84
CA HIS A 44 -9.48 7.67 5.71
C HIS A 44 -9.40 9.03 5.03
N ARG A 45 -9.52 10.11 5.81
CA ARG A 45 -9.34 11.48 5.30
C ARG A 45 -8.02 11.64 4.53
N THR A 46 -6.97 10.94 4.95
CA THR A 46 -5.66 10.99 4.31
C THR A 46 -5.61 10.36 2.92
N GLU A 47 -6.53 9.46 2.58
CA GLU A 47 -6.64 8.95 1.20
C GLU A 47 -7.00 10.09 0.25
N LEU A 48 -8.00 10.91 0.61
CA LEU A 48 -8.39 12.07 -0.17
C LEU A 48 -7.25 13.09 -0.30
N GLU A 49 -6.59 13.41 0.83
CA GLU A 49 -5.46 14.35 0.83
C GLU A 49 -4.30 13.86 -0.05
N ALA A 50 -4.02 12.55 -0.03
CA ALA A 50 -2.97 11.97 -0.87
C ALA A 50 -3.33 12.01 -2.36
N MET A 51 -4.58 11.69 -2.72
CA MET A 51 -5.06 11.79 -4.10
C MET A 51 -4.97 13.22 -4.63
N GLU A 52 -5.42 14.20 -3.84
CA GLU A 52 -5.36 15.63 -4.20
C GLU A 52 -3.90 16.09 -4.38
N TYR A 53 -3.03 15.75 -3.43
CA TYR A 53 -1.62 16.13 -3.49
C TYR A 53 -0.92 15.52 -4.70
N ALA A 54 -1.05 14.20 -4.91
CA ALA A 54 -0.44 13.52 -6.04
C ALA A 54 -0.98 14.05 -7.39
N GLY A 55 -2.28 14.31 -7.49
CA GLY A 55 -2.90 14.82 -8.71
C GLY A 55 -2.50 16.25 -9.05
N GLN A 56 -2.12 17.06 -8.06
CA GLN A 56 -1.63 18.43 -8.26
C GLN A 56 -0.15 18.49 -8.65
N HIS A 57 0.66 17.51 -8.24
CA HIS A 57 2.12 17.57 -8.35
C HIS A 57 2.73 16.55 -9.31
N THR A 58 1.91 15.70 -9.93
CA THR A 58 2.37 14.67 -10.86
C THR A 58 1.48 14.61 -12.10
N THR A 59 1.92 13.87 -13.12
CA THR A 59 1.12 13.52 -14.30
C THR A 59 0.42 12.17 -14.15
N ILE A 60 0.42 11.60 -12.94
CA ILE A 60 -0.21 10.31 -12.68
C ILE A 60 -1.70 10.42 -12.93
N PRO A 61 -2.31 9.52 -13.73
CA PRO A 61 -3.75 9.51 -13.87
C PRO A 61 -4.37 9.03 -12.56
N ILE A 62 -4.98 9.96 -11.83
CA ILE A 62 -5.69 9.67 -10.57
C ILE A 62 -7.19 9.88 -10.82
N PRO A 63 -8.08 8.98 -10.36
CA PRO A 63 -9.51 9.15 -10.54
C PRO A 63 -10.00 10.47 -9.96
N THR A 64 -10.78 11.21 -10.75
CA THR A 64 -11.35 12.48 -10.31
C THR A 64 -12.24 12.28 -9.07
N VAL A 65 -11.99 13.04 -8.01
CA VAL A 65 -12.88 13.11 -6.84
C VAL A 65 -14.02 14.11 -7.13
N TYR A 66 -15.22 13.63 -7.39
CA TYR A 66 -16.38 14.52 -7.63
C TYR A 66 -16.95 15.10 -6.35
N LYS A 67 -16.96 14.30 -5.28
CA LYS A 67 -17.51 14.71 -3.99
C LYS A 67 -16.98 13.84 -2.86
N ALA A 68 -16.64 14.48 -1.75
CA ALA A 68 -16.40 13.82 -0.48
C ALA A 68 -17.57 14.08 0.48
N TYR A 69 -18.07 13.03 1.13
CA TYR A 69 -19.10 13.10 2.16
C TYR A 69 -18.51 12.72 3.53
N GLY A 70 -19.16 13.15 4.61
CA GLY A 70 -18.77 12.83 5.98
C GLY A 70 -18.01 13.96 6.69
N LYS A 71 -17.79 13.77 8.00
CA LYS A 71 -17.03 14.66 8.89
C LYS A 71 -16.07 13.82 9.74
N GLY A 72 -15.02 14.44 10.29
CA GLY A 72 -14.03 13.76 11.13
C GLY A 72 -12.93 13.06 10.32
N ASP A 73 -12.55 11.85 10.70
CA ASP A 73 -11.42 11.10 10.13
C ASP A 73 -11.76 10.19 8.94
N TYR A 74 -13.05 10.00 8.67
CA TYR A 74 -13.52 9.17 7.56
C TYR A 74 -14.27 9.99 6.51
N ARG A 75 -14.14 9.58 5.25
CA ARG A 75 -14.82 10.16 4.09
C ARG A 75 -15.46 9.05 3.25
N ASP A 76 -16.60 9.34 2.66
CA ASP A 76 -17.11 8.58 1.52
C ASP A 76 -16.81 9.39 0.25
N LEU A 77 -16.13 8.78 -0.71
CA LEU A 77 -15.62 9.44 -1.92
C LEU A 77 -16.42 8.97 -3.13
N LEU A 78 -17.10 9.91 -3.79
CA LEU A 78 -17.67 9.70 -5.11
C LEU A 78 -16.59 10.03 -6.16
N LEU A 79 -16.05 8.98 -6.76
CA LEU A 79 -14.92 8.99 -7.67
C LEU A 79 -15.36 8.74 -9.12
N GLU A 80 -14.51 9.15 -10.04
CA GLU A 80 -14.50 8.62 -11.41
C GLU A 80 -14.29 7.11 -11.41
N ARG A 81 -15.08 6.40 -12.23
CA ARG A 81 -14.76 5.02 -12.55
C ARG A 81 -13.64 5.02 -13.59
N ALA A 82 -12.43 4.68 -13.13
CA ALA A 82 -11.25 4.58 -13.98
C ALA A 82 -11.56 3.79 -15.26
N PRO A 83 -11.21 4.31 -16.46
CA PRO A 83 -11.44 3.60 -17.71
C PRO A 83 -10.58 2.34 -17.82
N GLY A 84 -11.12 1.28 -18.42
CA GLY A 84 -10.33 0.08 -18.73
C GLY A 84 -10.52 -1.04 -17.70
N GLN A 85 -9.52 -1.92 -17.60
CA GLN A 85 -9.49 -3.07 -16.71
C GLN A 85 -8.24 -3.00 -15.83
N ASP A 86 -8.30 -3.57 -14.63
CA ASP A 86 -7.13 -3.67 -13.77
C ASP A 86 -6.05 -4.57 -14.39
N LEU A 87 -4.79 -4.26 -14.09
CA LEU A 87 -3.63 -4.92 -14.66
C LEU A 87 -3.58 -6.39 -14.23
N GLU A 88 -4.00 -6.74 -13.01
CA GLU A 88 -4.05 -8.12 -12.54
C GLU A 88 -4.86 -9.02 -13.49
N MET A 89 -6.07 -8.60 -13.85
CA MET A 89 -6.95 -9.36 -14.71
C MET A 89 -6.47 -9.43 -16.17
N SER A 90 -5.76 -8.40 -16.65
CA SER A 90 -5.26 -8.37 -18.02
C SER A 90 -3.86 -8.98 -18.17
N TRP A 91 -3.06 -9.08 -17.10
CA TRP A 91 -1.62 -9.36 -17.15
C TRP A 91 -1.24 -10.59 -17.96
N ARG A 92 -1.97 -11.70 -17.79
CA ARG A 92 -1.72 -12.97 -18.49
C ARG A 92 -1.92 -12.89 -20.00
N SER A 93 -2.74 -11.95 -20.46
CA SER A 93 -3.04 -11.76 -21.89
C SER A 93 -2.08 -10.81 -22.60
N LEU A 94 -1.26 -10.06 -21.86
CA LEU A 94 -0.33 -9.08 -22.41
C LEU A 94 0.91 -9.78 -22.97
N THR A 95 1.42 -9.25 -24.09
CA THR A 95 2.73 -9.66 -24.62
C THR A 95 3.86 -9.15 -23.72
N ALA A 96 5.05 -9.74 -23.84
CA ALA A 96 6.22 -9.27 -23.10
C ALA A 96 6.53 -7.78 -23.35
N ALA A 97 6.40 -7.32 -24.60
CA ALA A 97 6.60 -5.90 -24.93
C ALA A 97 5.58 -4.99 -24.24
N GLN A 98 4.29 -5.40 -24.20
CA GLN A 98 3.26 -4.63 -23.51
C GLN A 98 3.48 -4.58 -21.99
N LYS A 99 3.90 -5.71 -21.39
CA LYS A 99 4.26 -5.76 -19.96
C LYS A 99 5.39 -4.79 -19.66
N ALA A 100 6.49 -4.86 -20.40
CA ALA A 100 7.63 -3.96 -20.25
C ALA A 100 7.24 -2.49 -20.45
N ASP A 101 6.39 -2.17 -21.43
CA ASP A 101 5.93 -0.80 -21.67
C ASP A 101 5.08 -0.25 -20.52
N ILE A 102 4.19 -1.07 -19.95
CA ILE A 102 3.36 -0.69 -18.80
C ILE A 102 4.21 -0.51 -17.54
N VAL A 103 5.14 -1.42 -17.26
CA VAL A 103 6.00 -1.30 -16.07
C VAL A 103 6.98 -0.13 -16.20
N ARG A 104 7.48 0.15 -17.41
CA ARG A 104 8.28 1.36 -17.66
C ARG A 104 7.48 2.64 -17.43
N GLU A 105 6.22 2.68 -17.87
CA GLU A 105 5.31 3.79 -17.60
C GLU A 105 5.08 3.96 -16.09
N LEU A 106 4.82 2.86 -15.37
CA LEU A 106 4.67 2.85 -13.92
C LEU A 106 5.93 3.35 -13.20
N ALA A 107 7.12 2.92 -13.62
CA ALA A 107 8.38 3.39 -13.06
C ALA A 107 8.58 4.90 -13.25
N GLY A 108 8.14 5.43 -14.39
CA GLY A 108 8.08 6.87 -14.64
C GLY A 108 7.19 7.61 -13.63
N TYR A 109 6.03 7.05 -13.29
CA TYR A 109 5.15 7.62 -12.26
C TYR A 109 5.75 7.55 -10.85
N VAL A 110 6.36 6.42 -10.49
CA VAL A 110 7.05 6.27 -9.18
C VAL A 110 8.22 7.25 -9.07
N SER A 111 8.96 7.48 -10.17
CA SER A 111 10.01 8.50 -10.21
C SER A 111 9.47 9.90 -9.91
N GLN A 112 8.30 10.25 -10.44
CA GLN A 112 7.65 11.54 -10.12
C GLN A 112 7.28 11.64 -8.64
N LEU A 113 6.70 10.60 -8.04
CA LEU A 113 6.40 10.58 -6.60
C LEU A 113 7.66 10.79 -5.75
N ARG A 114 8.77 10.16 -6.13
CA ARG A 114 10.07 10.30 -5.44
C ARG A 114 10.73 11.67 -5.58
N GLN A 115 10.30 12.48 -6.55
CA GLN A 115 10.76 13.86 -6.72
C GLN A 115 9.95 14.86 -5.88
N LEU A 116 8.84 14.42 -5.27
CA LEU A 116 8.08 15.26 -4.35
C LEU A 116 8.86 15.42 -3.05
N HIS A 117 8.85 16.64 -2.51
CA HIS A 117 9.52 16.99 -1.27
C HIS A 117 8.51 17.22 -0.15
N PRO A 118 8.69 16.60 1.03
CA PRO A 118 7.83 16.86 2.16
C PRO A 118 8.02 18.30 2.66
N PRO A 119 6.98 18.92 3.25
CA PRO A 119 7.16 20.20 3.94
C PRO A 119 8.17 20.13 5.10
N ARG A 120 8.44 18.92 5.61
CA ARG A 120 9.47 18.63 6.61
C ARG A 120 10.13 17.28 6.29
N GLU A 121 11.43 17.31 5.99
CA GLU A 121 12.24 16.12 5.71
C GLU A 121 12.31 15.17 6.91
N GLY A 122 12.48 13.88 6.64
CA GLY A 122 12.71 12.84 7.64
C GLY A 122 11.46 12.36 8.38
N VAL A 123 10.26 12.84 8.02
CA VAL A 123 8.99 12.41 8.62
C VAL A 123 8.41 11.23 7.85
N VAL A 124 8.13 10.14 8.55
CA VAL A 124 7.32 9.03 8.08
C VAL A 124 5.90 9.18 8.60
N GLY A 125 4.92 9.24 7.69
CA GLY A 125 3.53 9.54 8.03
C GLY A 125 2.66 9.88 6.83
N SER A 126 1.48 10.45 7.08
CA SER A 126 0.58 10.86 6.00
C SER A 126 1.12 12.06 5.21
N VAL A 127 0.52 12.36 4.06
CA VAL A 127 0.87 13.54 3.23
C VAL A 127 0.91 14.85 4.03
N SER A 128 -0.02 15.01 4.98
CA SER A 128 -0.14 16.16 5.89
C SER A 128 0.81 16.10 7.10
N LEU A 129 1.82 15.22 7.06
CA LEU A 129 2.81 14.98 8.13
C LEU A 129 2.22 14.50 9.47
N GLY A 130 1.02 13.92 9.42
CA GLY A 130 0.35 13.30 10.56
C GLY A 130 0.53 11.78 10.59
N SER A 131 -0.34 11.10 11.32
CA SER A 131 -0.29 9.63 11.43
C SER A 131 -0.53 8.94 10.07
N GLY A 132 0.35 8.02 9.69
CA GLY A 132 0.21 7.17 8.50
C GLY A 132 -0.76 6.01 8.72
N TYR A 133 -0.98 5.22 7.66
CA TYR A 133 -1.76 3.98 7.71
C TYR A 133 -1.20 3.02 6.67
N ASP A 134 -1.00 1.75 7.05
CA ASP A 134 -0.49 0.69 6.16
C ASP A 134 -0.84 -0.67 6.78
N HIS A 135 -1.55 -1.53 6.06
CA HIS A 135 -1.94 -2.85 6.57
C HIS A 135 -0.75 -3.73 6.97
N ARG A 136 0.45 -3.50 6.38
CA ARG A 136 1.68 -4.23 6.69
C ARG A 136 2.09 -4.01 8.15
N LEU A 137 1.72 -2.84 8.65
CA LEU A 137 2.02 -2.33 9.97
C LEU A 137 0.84 -2.46 10.93
N GLY A 138 -0.34 -2.80 10.42
CA GLY A 138 -1.52 -3.17 11.17
C GLY A 138 -2.78 -2.41 10.74
N SER A 139 -3.87 -2.59 11.49
CA SER A 139 -5.18 -1.97 11.21
C SER A 139 -5.34 -0.60 11.89
N ARG A 140 -4.30 -0.11 12.57
CA ARG A 140 -4.28 1.18 13.26
C ARG A 140 -3.37 2.15 12.55
N ARG A 141 -3.68 3.43 12.68
CA ARG A 141 -2.79 4.50 12.25
C ARG A 141 -1.54 4.51 13.14
N PHE A 142 -0.40 4.87 12.56
CA PHE A 142 0.90 4.91 13.24
C PHE A 142 1.56 6.28 13.06
N GLY A 143 2.57 6.58 13.88
CA GLY A 143 3.34 7.82 13.76
C GLY A 143 2.51 9.09 13.99
N PRO A 144 2.99 10.24 13.49
CA PRO A 144 4.16 10.41 12.63
C PRO A 144 5.46 10.01 13.34
N PHE A 145 6.45 9.59 12.57
CA PHE A 145 7.75 9.10 13.08
C PHE A 145 8.91 9.77 12.35
N SER A 146 10.10 9.75 12.95
CA SER A 146 11.36 9.73 12.20
C SER A 146 11.58 8.37 11.51
N ILE A 147 12.55 8.27 10.60
CA ILE A 147 12.90 6.98 9.99
C ILE A 147 13.37 5.96 11.05
N ALA A 148 14.16 6.39 12.04
CA ALA A 148 14.64 5.51 13.11
C ALA A 148 13.49 4.97 13.98
N GLU A 149 12.52 5.82 14.35
CA GLU A 149 11.31 5.42 15.07
C GLU A 149 10.45 4.50 14.22
N PHE A 150 10.32 4.78 12.92
CA PHE A 150 9.60 3.92 11.99
C PHE A 150 10.23 2.53 11.88
N HIS A 151 11.55 2.43 11.69
CA HIS A 151 12.24 1.14 11.66
C HIS A 151 12.06 0.37 12.98
N LYS A 152 12.10 1.05 14.14
CA LYS A 152 11.81 0.43 15.44
C LYS A 152 10.38 -0.10 15.49
N TYR A 153 9.41 0.66 14.99
CA TYR A 153 8.01 0.27 14.93
C TYR A 153 7.78 -0.92 13.98
N VAL A 154 8.43 -0.95 12.81
CA VAL A 154 8.43 -2.07 11.85
C VAL A 154 8.93 -3.36 12.52
N ARG A 155 9.98 -3.25 13.35
CA ARG A 155 10.52 -4.34 14.18
C ARG A 155 9.67 -4.70 15.41
N ARG A 156 8.49 -4.09 15.57
CA ARG A 156 7.58 -4.25 16.72
C ARG A 156 8.28 -4.00 18.07
N ASP A 157 9.04 -2.90 18.13
CA ASP A 157 9.79 -2.43 19.30
C ASP A 157 10.90 -3.36 19.80
N VAL A 158 11.28 -4.38 19.02
CA VAL A 158 12.46 -5.20 19.32
C VAL A 158 13.73 -4.46 18.91
N ASP A 159 14.71 -4.46 19.82
CA ASP A 159 15.99 -3.80 19.65
C ASP A 159 16.87 -4.47 18.58
N LEU A 160 17.88 -3.73 18.11
CA LEU A 160 18.74 -4.20 17.03
C LEU A 160 19.65 -5.36 17.44
N GLU A 161 20.06 -5.47 18.70
CA GLU A 161 20.92 -6.58 19.16
C GLU A 161 20.13 -7.89 19.19
N SER A 162 18.89 -7.85 19.69
CA SER A 162 17.96 -8.97 19.64
C SER A 162 17.68 -9.41 18.19
N TRP A 163 17.53 -8.45 17.27
CA TRP A 163 17.37 -8.76 15.84
C TRP A 163 18.65 -9.30 15.21
N LYS A 164 19.82 -8.75 15.52
CA LYS A 164 21.12 -9.21 15.01
C LYS A 164 21.38 -10.67 15.34
N ALA A 165 20.99 -11.11 16.54
CA ALA A 165 21.10 -12.51 16.94
C ALA A 165 20.16 -13.45 16.15
N ARG A 166 19.10 -12.92 15.55
CA ARG A 166 18.06 -13.67 14.81
C ARG A 166 18.28 -13.61 13.29
N ASP A 167 18.51 -12.42 12.79
CA ASP A 167 18.69 -12.07 11.39
C ASP A 167 19.57 -10.81 11.30
N GLU A 168 20.80 -10.99 10.83
CA GLU A 168 21.79 -9.92 10.76
C GLU A 168 21.38 -8.83 9.75
N THR A 169 20.69 -9.17 8.68
CA THR A 169 20.28 -8.25 7.61
C THR A 169 19.33 -7.19 8.15
N VAL A 170 18.39 -7.58 9.02
CA VAL A 170 17.49 -6.62 9.69
C VAL A 170 18.27 -5.59 10.51
N ALA A 171 19.28 -6.03 11.26
CA ALA A 171 20.10 -5.14 12.07
C ALA A 171 20.97 -4.23 11.19
N GLN A 172 21.59 -4.77 10.14
CA GLN A 172 22.40 -4.00 9.19
C GLN A 172 21.59 -2.89 8.52
N VAL A 173 20.45 -3.23 7.90
CA VAL A 173 19.57 -2.27 7.21
C VAL A 173 19.02 -1.21 8.16
N HIS A 174 18.54 -1.59 9.32
CA HIS A 174 17.92 -0.63 10.23
C HIS A 174 18.91 0.15 11.10
N SER A 175 20.16 -0.29 11.22
CA SER A 175 21.22 0.49 11.91
C SER A 175 21.60 1.77 11.16
N ARG A 176 21.39 1.81 9.83
CA ARG A 176 21.64 2.95 8.95
C ARG A 176 20.39 3.81 8.72
N SER A 177 19.52 3.96 9.74
CA SER A 177 18.27 4.74 9.61
C SER A 177 18.48 6.16 9.07
N ASP A 178 19.60 6.80 9.45
CA ASP A 178 19.93 8.17 9.04
C ASP A 178 20.44 8.28 7.59
N SER A 179 20.70 7.17 6.90
CA SER A 179 21.12 7.20 5.49
C SER A 179 19.97 7.29 4.49
N TYR A 180 18.73 7.10 4.94
CA TYR A 180 17.56 7.12 4.07
C TYR A 180 16.93 8.50 3.97
N ALA A 181 16.41 8.82 2.79
CA ALA A 181 15.51 9.95 2.61
C ALA A 181 14.04 9.51 2.70
N THR A 182 13.17 10.42 3.11
CA THR A 182 11.72 10.25 3.01
C THR A 182 11.22 10.63 1.63
N LYS A 183 10.39 9.76 1.02
CA LYS A 183 9.83 9.93 -0.32
C LYS A 183 8.32 9.74 -0.28
N PHE A 184 7.61 10.51 -1.10
CA PHE A 184 6.18 10.28 -1.27
C PHE A 184 5.98 8.93 -1.95
N THR A 185 5.15 8.08 -1.35
CA THR A 185 5.03 6.66 -1.67
C THR A 185 3.55 6.31 -1.71
N HIS A 186 3.11 5.53 -2.69
CA HIS A 186 1.74 5.03 -2.76
C HIS A 186 1.50 3.92 -1.74
N ALA A 187 2.49 3.05 -1.53
CA ALA A 187 2.51 1.95 -0.56
C ALA A 187 1.46 0.85 -0.82
N ASP A 188 0.89 0.79 -2.02
CA ASP A 188 -0.05 -0.28 -2.44
C ASP A 188 -0.10 -0.45 -3.97
N LEU A 189 1.05 -0.37 -4.66
CA LEU A 189 1.14 -0.55 -6.11
C LEU A 189 1.02 -2.02 -6.55
N SER A 190 -0.08 -2.66 -6.15
CA SER A 190 -0.46 -3.98 -6.62
C SER A 190 -1.05 -3.92 -8.04
N PRO A 191 -0.94 -4.99 -8.86
CA PRO A 191 -1.55 -5.00 -10.19
C PRO A 191 -3.07 -4.75 -10.22
N SER A 192 -3.79 -5.05 -9.12
CA SER A 192 -5.23 -4.75 -9.01
C SER A 192 -5.53 -3.25 -8.87
N ASN A 193 -4.54 -2.45 -8.48
CA ASN A 193 -4.65 -1.00 -8.29
C ASN A 193 -4.14 -0.19 -9.50
N ILE A 194 -3.73 -0.86 -10.57
CA ILE A 194 -3.24 -0.24 -11.81
C ILE A 194 -4.27 -0.51 -12.90
N MET A 195 -4.93 0.52 -13.39
CA MET A 195 -5.92 0.41 -14.46
C MET A 195 -5.24 0.62 -15.80
N ILE A 196 -5.57 -0.22 -16.79
CA ILE A 196 -5.06 -0.11 -18.15
C ILE A 196 -6.17 0.02 -19.19
N LYS A 197 -5.91 0.84 -20.20
CA LYS A 197 -6.76 0.98 -21.38
C LYS A 197 -5.89 1.24 -22.60
N ASN A 198 -6.14 0.50 -23.68
CA ASN A 198 -5.40 0.62 -24.94
C ASN A 198 -3.86 0.49 -24.77
N GLY A 199 -3.42 -0.40 -23.89
CA GLY A 199 -1.99 -0.64 -23.63
C GLY A 199 -1.26 0.44 -22.83
N LYS A 200 -2.00 1.35 -22.18
CA LYS A 200 -1.46 2.41 -21.33
C LYS A 200 -2.13 2.42 -19.98
N ILE A 201 -1.41 2.88 -18.96
CA ILE A 201 -1.98 3.13 -17.64
C ILE A 201 -3.01 4.25 -17.76
N SER A 202 -4.25 3.95 -17.39
CA SER A 202 -5.39 4.86 -17.44
C SER A 202 -5.77 5.42 -16.08
N ALA A 203 -5.38 4.75 -14.99
CA ALA A 203 -5.45 5.26 -13.62
C ALA A 203 -4.56 4.45 -12.67
N ILE A 204 -4.04 5.09 -11.62
CA ILE A 204 -3.57 4.45 -10.40
C ILE A 204 -4.58 4.76 -9.29
N ILE A 205 -5.10 3.71 -8.65
CA ILE A 205 -6.19 3.79 -7.67
C ILE A 205 -5.73 3.30 -6.29
N ASP A 206 -6.57 3.53 -5.28
CA ASP A 206 -6.37 3.06 -3.91
C ASP A 206 -5.17 3.68 -3.16
N TRP A 207 -5.24 5.01 -2.98
CA TRP A 207 -4.20 5.80 -2.32
C TRP A 207 -4.30 5.77 -0.78
N GLU A 208 -4.92 4.74 -0.20
CA GLU A 208 -5.27 4.73 1.23
C GLU A 208 -4.06 4.67 2.17
N PHE A 209 -2.95 4.09 1.70
CA PHE A 209 -1.69 3.99 2.43
C PHE A 209 -0.67 5.05 2.02
N ALA A 210 -1.03 5.93 1.10
CA ALA A 210 -0.08 6.88 0.53
C ALA A 210 0.37 7.92 1.56
N GLY A 211 1.67 8.24 1.52
CA GLY A 211 2.30 9.11 2.50
C GLY A 211 3.80 9.25 2.27
N TRP A 212 4.49 9.77 3.28
CA TRP A 212 5.95 9.89 3.31
C TRP A 212 6.53 8.67 4.00
N PHE A 213 7.45 7.97 3.34
CA PHE A 213 8.09 6.75 3.82
C PHE A 213 9.58 6.73 3.44
N PRO A 214 10.41 5.88 4.07
CA PRO A 214 11.76 5.63 3.57
C PRO A 214 11.74 5.26 2.08
N GLU A 215 12.71 5.72 1.31
CA GLU A 215 12.73 5.60 -0.17
C GLU A 215 12.64 4.17 -0.73
N TYR A 216 12.96 3.16 0.08
CA TYR A 216 12.83 1.75 -0.26
C TYR A 216 11.40 1.19 -0.10
N TRP A 217 10.51 1.91 0.60
CA TRP A 217 9.24 1.37 1.06
C TRP A 217 8.33 0.93 -0.09
N GLU A 218 8.23 1.72 -1.17
CA GLU A 218 7.43 1.34 -2.36
C GLU A 218 7.90 0.00 -2.94
N TYR A 219 9.22 -0.17 -3.09
CA TYR A 219 9.79 -1.39 -3.67
C TYR A 219 9.45 -2.59 -2.79
N THR A 220 9.74 -2.53 -1.49
CA THR A 220 9.46 -3.65 -0.58
C THR A 220 7.96 -3.95 -0.44
N LYS A 221 7.10 -2.92 -0.46
CA LYS A 221 5.64 -3.07 -0.41
C LYS A 221 5.05 -3.76 -1.62
N ILE A 222 5.60 -3.57 -2.81
CA ILE A 222 5.17 -4.30 -4.02
C ILE A 222 5.30 -5.82 -3.83
N TYR A 223 6.33 -6.28 -3.12
CA TYR A 223 6.57 -7.71 -2.84
C TYR A 223 5.81 -8.21 -1.61
N TYR A 224 5.17 -7.33 -0.84
CA TYR A 224 4.42 -7.74 0.33
C TYR A 224 3.23 -8.61 -0.07
N GLY A 225 3.12 -9.79 0.54
CA GLY A 225 2.12 -10.78 0.12
C GLY A 225 2.43 -11.39 -1.25
N PHE A 226 3.72 -11.55 -1.59
CA PHE A 226 4.20 -12.24 -2.78
C PHE A 226 3.33 -13.45 -3.15
N ARG A 227 3.10 -13.60 -4.46
CA ARG A 227 2.29 -14.65 -5.06
C ARG A 227 3.04 -15.23 -6.24
N ASP A 228 3.24 -16.54 -6.26
CA ASP A 228 3.97 -17.22 -7.35
C ASP A 228 3.39 -16.91 -8.74
N TRP A 229 2.06 -16.76 -8.83
CA TRP A 229 1.40 -16.45 -10.11
C TRP A 229 1.59 -15.01 -10.59
N ARG A 230 2.23 -14.14 -9.80
CA ARG A 230 2.65 -12.77 -10.17
C ARG A 230 4.18 -12.67 -10.38
N LYS A 231 4.92 -13.78 -10.39
CA LYS A 231 6.40 -13.77 -10.52
C LYS A 231 6.92 -12.98 -11.73
N ASP A 232 6.19 -13.03 -12.83
CA ASP A 232 6.54 -12.31 -14.05
C ASP A 232 6.33 -10.79 -13.91
N PHE A 233 5.34 -10.35 -13.13
CA PHE A 233 5.21 -8.94 -12.75
C PHE A 233 6.38 -8.45 -11.91
N TYR A 234 6.80 -9.21 -10.90
CA TYR A 234 7.95 -8.83 -10.07
C TYR A 234 9.25 -8.79 -10.87
N SER A 235 9.45 -9.73 -11.80
CA SER A 235 10.60 -9.71 -12.72
C SER A 235 10.62 -8.44 -13.58
N GLU A 236 9.47 -7.97 -14.07
CA GLU A 236 9.39 -6.72 -14.83
C GLU A 236 9.68 -5.49 -13.95
N ILE A 237 9.24 -5.50 -12.69
CA ILE A 237 9.54 -4.42 -11.72
C ILE A 237 11.05 -4.25 -11.56
N GLU A 238 11.80 -5.33 -11.40
CA GLU A 238 13.27 -5.32 -11.25
C GLU A 238 14.00 -4.70 -12.45
N HIS A 239 13.40 -4.74 -13.64
CA HIS A 239 14.02 -4.15 -14.84
C HIS A 239 13.93 -2.62 -14.88
N PHE A 240 12.94 -2.01 -14.24
CA PHE A 240 12.67 -0.57 -14.37
C PHE A 240 12.71 0.22 -13.06
N PHE A 241 12.55 -0.44 -11.92
CA PHE A 241 12.58 0.21 -10.61
C PHE A 241 13.99 0.24 -10.03
N THR A 242 14.26 1.21 -9.17
CA THR A 242 15.41 1.13 -8.25
C THR A 242 15.20 -0.06 -7.32
N VAL A 243 16.17 -0.97 -7.31
CA VAL A 243 16.16 -2.20 -6.52
C VAL A 243 16.71 -1.92 -5.12
N TYR A 244 16.01 -2.41 -4.10
CA TYR A 244 16.40 -2.35 -2.69
C TYR A 244 16.39 -3.77 -2.11
N SER A 245 17.34 -4.61 -2.55
CA SER A 245 17.36 -6.03 -2.23
C SER A 245 17.65 -6.30 -0.75
N GLU A 246 18.60 -5.59 -0.15
CA GLU A 246 18.92 -5.73 1.27
C GLU A 246 17.72 -5.34 2.15
N GLU A 247 17.02 -4.25 1.80
CA GLU A 247 15.82 -3.81 2.49
C GLU A 247 14.66 -4.80 2.32
N LEU A 248 14.52 -5.40 1.12
CA LEU A 248 13.53 -6.44 0.88
C LEU A 248 13.82 -7.70 1.71
N ASP A 249 15.08 -8.13 1.78
CA ASP A 249 15.50 -9.27 2.60
C ASP A 249 15.24 -9.00 4.09
N ALA A 250 15.57 -7.80 4.58
CA ALA A 250 15.25 -7.38 5.95
C ALA A 250 13.74 -7.38 6.21
N GLU A 251 12.94 -6.84 5.28
CA GLU A 251 11.48 -6.86 5.42
C GLU A 251 10.93 -8.30 5.45
N GLN A 252 11.38 -9.17 4.55
CA GLN A 252 10.96 -10.58 4.51
C GLN A 252 11.35 -11.34 5.78
N ALA A 253 12.53 -11.09 6.34
CA ALA A 253 12.93 -11.62 7.64
C ALA A 253 11.97 -11.18 8.76
N ILE A 254 11.48 -9.94 8.71
CA ILE A 254 10.47 -9.44 9.65
C ILE A 254 9.10 -10.07 9.37
N TRP A 255 8.71 -10.29 8.11
CA TRP A 255 7.43 -10.93 7.75
C TRP A 255 7.37 -12.39 8.20
N ALA A 256 8.51 -13.10 8.19
CA ALA A 256 8.61 -14.48 8.63
C ALA A 256 8.26 -14.68 10.12
N VAL A 257 8.24 -13.58 10.89
CA VAL A 257 8.06 -13.62 12.35
C VAL A 257 6.92 -12.72 12.83
N THR A 258 6.43 -11.84 11.96
CA THR A 258 5.27 -10.99 12.18
C THR A 258 4.22 -11.31 11.14
N GLY A 259 3.13 -11.94 11.55
CA GLY A 259 1.97 -12.10 10.72
C GLY A 259 1.34 -10.75 10.35
N PRO A 260 0.59 -10.66 9.24
CA PRO A 260 -0.16 -9.44 8.85
C PRO A 260 -1.13 -8.96 9.94
N PHE A 261 -1.55 -9.86 10.83
CA PHE A 261 -2.51 -9.63 11.91
C PHE A 261 -1.88 -9.73 13.31
N ASP A 262 -0.55 -9.82 13.38
CA ASP A 262 0.16 -9.85 14.67
C ASP A 262 0.39 -8.41 15.13
N TYR A 263 -0.41 -8.02 16.12
CA TYR A 263 -0.39 -6.68 16.73
C TYR A 263 0.42 -6.63 18.04
N GLU A 264 0.84 -7.79 18.54
CA GLU A 264 1.64 -7.90 19.75
C GLU A 264 3.12 -7.61 19.47
N PRO A 265 3.88 -7.10 20.45
CA PRO A 265 5.33 -7.00 20.35
C PRO A 265 5.94 -8.35 19.94
N VAL A 266 6.95 -8.34 19.07
CA VAL A 266 7.63 -9.59 18.63
C VAL A 266 8.18 -10.37 19.82
N ALA A 267 8.48 -9.72 20.96
CA ALA A 267 8.84 -10.38 22.22
C ALA A 267 7.80 -11.42 22.71
N THR A 268 6.50 -11.16 22.51
CA THR A 268 5.41 -12.09 22.87
C THR A 268 5.37 -13.29 21.92
N VAL A 269 5.61 -13.06 20.63
CA VAL A 269 5.68 -14.10 19.58
C VAL A 269 6.96 -14.94 19.72
N VAL A 270 8.09 -14.31 20.07
CA VAL A 270 9.38 -14.96 20.33
C VAL A 270 9.27 -15.91 21.52
N THR A 271 8.69 -15.46 22.64
CA THR A 271 8.46 -16.34 23.80
C THR A 271 7.59 -17.54 23.43
N ALA A 272 6.54 -17.34 22.63
CA ALA A 272 5.66 -18.41 22.19
C ALA A 272 6.34 -19.41 21.22
N LEU A 273 7.19 -18.94 20.31
CA LEU A 273 7.94 -19.79 19.36
C LEU A 273 9.10 -20.54 20.04
N GLN A 274 9.80 -19.92 20.99
CA GLN A 274 10.80 -20.60 21.83
C GLN A 274 10.13 -21.67 22.68
N GLN A 275 9.02 -21.35 23.35
CA GLN A 275 8.25 -22.33 24.12
C GLN A 275 7.77 -23.50 23.26
N ARG A 276 7.29 -23.26 22.03
CA ARG A 276 6.93 -24.35 21.10
C ARG A 276 8.12 -25.22 20.70
N ARG A 277 9.26 -24.61 20.36
CA ARG A 277 10.50 -25.35 20.04
C ARG A 277 10.99 -26.20 21.22
N ASP A 278 10.91 -25.67 22.44
CA ASP A 278 11.30 -26.39 23.66
C ASP A 278 10.34 -27.53 23.99
N ILE A 279 9.04 -27.37 23.74
CA ILE A 279 8.03 -28.43 23.88
C ILE A 279 8.28 -29.54 22.85
N ASP A 280 8.52 -29.19 21.58
CA ASP A 280 8.78 -30.16 20.51
C ASP A 280 10.10 -30.91 20.70
N ALA A 281 11.12 -30.24 21.26
CA ALA A 281 12.39 -30.87 21.62
C ALA A 281 12.22 -31.86 22.78
N LYS A 282 11.40 -31.53 23.79
CA LYS A 282 11.06 -32.44 24.89
C LYS A 282 10.15 -33.59 24.49
N ALA A 283 9.34 -33.44 23.44
CA ALA A 283 8.48 -34.51 22.93
C ALA A 283 9.24 -35.54 22.07
N LYS A 284 10.47 -35.22 21.64
CA LYS A 284 11.32 -36.06 20.79
C LYS A 284 12.48 -36.74 21.53
N GLY A 285 12.66 -36.46 22.83
CA GLY A 285 13.64 -37.11 23.71
C GLY A 285 12.94 -37.95 24.76
#